data_AF-A0A1W6ZGB3-F1
#
_entry.id   AF-A0A1W6ZGB3-F1
#
_cell.length_a   1.000
_cell.length_b   1.000
_cell.length_c   1.000
_cell.angle_alpha   90.00
_cell.angle_beta   90.00
_cell.angle_gamma   90.00
#
_symmetry.space_group_name_H-M   'P 1'
#
loop_
_entity.id
_entity.type
_entity.pdbx_description
1 polymer ?
#
loop_
_entity_poly.entity_id
_entity_poly.type
_entity_poly.pdbx_seq_one_letter_code
_entity_poly.pdbx_strand_id
1 'polypeptide(L)' 'MTIQTFSKACLAALLAVSMAGCSSWDSMSRRQKSTVGGAALGGVAGAVITNGGVLGTVGGAALGGIIGDQVGK' A
#
# COMPACT_ATOMS: atom_id res chain seq x y z
N MET A 1 -11.95 -11.57 -15.21
CA MET A 1 -10.95 -12.31 -14.41
C MET A 1 -11.52 -12.53 -13.02
N THR A 2 -11.53 -13.77 -12.56
CA THR A 2 -12.26 -14.24 -11.39
C THR A 2 -11.79 -13.58 -10.10
N ILE A 3 -12.72 -12.98 -9.35
CA ILE A 3 -12.47 -12.28 -8.07
C ILE A 3 -11.77 -13.19 -7.03
N GLN A 4 -11.95 -14.50 -7.17
CA GLN A 4 -11.30 -15.56 -6.39
C GLN A 4 -9.76 -15.55 -6.53
N THR A 5 -9.24 -15.23 -7.73
CA THR A 5 -7.81 -15.17 -8.00
C THR A 5 -7.21 -13.87 -7.45
N PHE A 6 -7.96 -12.77 -7.50
CA PHE A 6 -7.57 -11.48 -6.91
C PHE A 6 -7.47 -11.58 -5.38
N SER A 7 -8.41 -12.28 -4.73
CA SER A 7 -8.38 -12.49 -3.28
C SER A 7 -7.19 -13.34 -2.85
N LYS A 8 -6.86 -14.41 -3.58
CA LYS A 8 -5.65 -15.22 -3.31
C LYS A 8 -4.35 -14.43 -3.55
N ALA A 9 -4.31 -13.62 -4.60
CA ALA A 9 -3.16 -12.76 -4.90
C ALA A 9 -2.98 -11.66 -3.85
N CYS A 10 -4.06 -11.03 -3.36
CA CYS A 10 -4.00 -10.10 -2.25
C CYS A 10 -3.50 -10.76 -0.96
N LEU A 11 -3.98 -11.96 -0.63
CA LEU A 11 -3.51 -12.69 0.56
C LEU A 11 -2.03 -13.03 0.47
N ALA A 12 -1.57 -13.51 -0.70
CA ALA A 12 -0.16 -13.81 -0.94
C ALA A 12 0.72 -12.54 -0.91
N ALA A 13 0.22 -11.42 -1.46
CA ALA A 13 0.90 -10.14 -1.39
C ALA A 13 0.97 -9.62 0.05
N LEU A 14 -0.11 -9.70 0.83
CA LEU A 14 -0.13 -9.33 2.25
C LEU A 14 0.89 -10.15 3.06
N LEU A 15 0.96 -11.47 2.84
CA LEU A 15 1.95 -12.33 3.46
C LEU A 15 3.38 -11.95 3.06
N ALA A 16 3.63 -11.75 1.77
CA ALA A 16 4.95 -11.34 1.28
C ALA A 16 5.37 -9.97 1.83
N VAL A 17 4.45 -9.01 1.87
CA VAL A 17 4.68 -7.65 2.41
C VAL A 17 4.85 -7.68 3.93
N SER A 18 4.18 -8.58 4.64
CA SER A 18 4.35 -8.74 6.10
C SER A 18 5.72 -9.33 6.44
N MET A 19 6.17 -10.34 5.67
CA MET A 19 7.49 -10.96 5.85
C MET A 19 8.63 -10.02 5.44
N ALA A 20 8.50 -9.34 4.28
CA ALA A 20 9.46 -8.33 3.83
C ALA A 20 9.43 -7.08 4.73
N GLY A 21 8.26 -6.73 5.25
CA GLY A 21 8.06 -5.69 6.24
C GLY A 21 8.85 -6.00 7.51
N CYS A 22 8.66 -7.16 8.14
CA CYS A 22 9.36 -7.47 9.40
C CYS A 22 10.89 -7.42 9.31
N SER A 23 11.46 -7.78 8.17
CA SER A 23 12.92 -7.78 7.97
C SER A 23 13.48 -6.45 7.48
N SER A 24 12.69 -5.63 6.78
CA SER A 24 13.13 -4.34 6.24
C SER A 24 12.72 -3.13 7.10
N TRP A 25 11.73 -3.30 7.99
CA TRP A 25 11.17 -2.20 8.79
C TRP A 25 12.19 -1.57 9.74
N ASP A 26 13.12 -2.34 10.31
CA ASP A 26 14.12 -1.78 11.22
C ASP A 26 15.15 -0.91 10.47
N SER A 27 15.49 -1.30 9.23
CA SER A 27 16.45 -0.61 8.36
C SER A 27 15.85 0.59 7.60
N MET A 28 14.53 0.81 7.70
CA MET A 28 13.83 1.82 6.92
C MET A 28 13.86 3.20 7.59
N SER A 29 14.18 4.25 6.82
CA SER A 29 14.15 5.64 7.31
C SER A 29 12.73 6.08 7.70
N ARG A 30 12.64 7.07 8.60
CA ARG A 30 11.38 7.63 9.08
C ARG A 30 10.47 8.11 7.93
N ARG A 31 11.07 8.69 6.88
CA ARG A 31 10.39 9.08 5.63
C ARG A 31 9.76 7.89 4.94
N GLN A 32 10.58 6.89 4.65
CA GLN A 32 10.19 5.69 3.93
C GLN A 32 9.05 4.93 4.65
N LYS A 33 9.07 4.86 5.99
CA LYS A 33 7.96 4.29 6.78
C LYS A 33 6.67 5.07 6.58
N SER A 34 6.72 6.41 6.65
CA SER A 34 5.55 7.25 6.44
C SER A 34 5.07 7.21 4.99
N THR A 35 5.96 7.18 3.99
CA THR A 35 5.64 7.01 2.56
C THR A 35 4.93 5.69 2.31
N VAL A 36 5.47 4.58 2.81
CA VAL A 36 4.87 3.26 2.62
C VAL A 36 3.54 3.15 3.35
N GLY A 37 3.44 3.66 4.58
CA GLY A 37 2.19 3.71 5.32
C GLY A 37 1.11 4.54 4.61
N GLY A 38 1.50 5.72 4.10
CA GLY A 38 0.62 6.59 3.33
C GLY A 38 0.17 5.97 2.00
N ALA A 39 1.07 5.30 1.28
CA ALA A 39 0.75 4.60 0.04
C ALA A 39 -0.17 3.38 0.29
N ALA A 40 0.07 2.62 1.36
CA ALA A 40 -0.78 1.49 1.74
C ALA A 40 -2.20 1.96 2.10
N LEU A 41 -2.33 2.94 2.99
CA LEU A 41 -3.63 3.50 3.40
C LEU A 41 -4.34 4.18 2.24
N GLY A 42 -3.62 4.99 1.45
CA GLY A 42 -4.17 5.68 0.29
C GLY A 42 -4.64 4.72 -0.81
N GLY A 43 -3.92 3.63 -1.05
CA GLY A 43 -4.30 2.60 -2.00
C GLY A 43 -5.54 1.83 -1.57
N VAL A 44 -5.59 1.41 -0.29
CA VAL A 44 -6.78 0.75 0.27
C VAL A 44 -7.98 1.67 0.23
N ALA A 45 -7.83 2.93 0.66
CA ALA A 45 -8.88 3.94 0.58
C ALA A 45 -9.36 4.10 -0.87
N GLY A 46 -8.45 4.33 -1.81
CA GLY A 46 -8.72 4.46 -3.25
C GLY A 46 -9.46 3.27 -3.85
N ALA A 47 -9.13 2.05 -3.45
CA ALA A 47 -9.83 0.84 -3.85
C ALA A 47 -11.27 0.82 -3.32
N VAL A 48 -11.50 1.21 -2.07
CA VAL A 48 -12.83 1.24 -1.44
C VAL A 48 -13.75 2.24 -2.14
N ILE A 49 -13.30 3.49 -2.35
CA ILE A 49 -14.13 4.53 -3.01
C ILE A 49 -14.46 4.18 -4.46
N THR A 50 -13.59 3.43 -5.13
CA THR A 50 -13.76 3.06 -6.55
C THR A 50 -14.27 1.64 -6.77
N ASN A 51 -14.73 0.94 -5.72
CA ASN A 51 -15.18 -0.46 -5.80
C ASN A 51 -14.16 -1.42 -6.45
N GLY A 52 -12.88 -1.22 -6.14
CA GLY A 52 -11.76 -2.00 -6.69
C GLY A 52 -11.20 -1.45 -8.01
N GLY A 53 -11.52 -0.22 -8.38
CA GLY A 53 -10.98 0.44 -9.55
C GLY A 53 -9.46 0.67 -9.44
N VAL A 54 -8.72 0.10 -10.40
CA VAL A 54 -7.24 0.20 -10.45
C VAL A 54 -6.76 1.66 -10.42
N LEU A 55 -7.46 2.56 -11.11
CA LEU A 55 -7.17 4.01 -11.12
C LEU A 55 -7.31 4.65 -9.73
N GLY A 56 -8.34 4.28 -8.96
CA GLY A 56 -8.56 4.79 -7.61
C GLY A 56 -7.48 4.29 -6.64
N THR A 57 -7.17 3.00 -6.71
CA THR A 57 -6.13 2.36 -5.88
C THR A 57 -4.75 2.95 -6.18
N VAL A 58 -4.37 3.07 -7.45
CA VAL A 58 -3.05 3.59 -7.84
C VAL A 58 -2.95 5.09 -7.55
N GLY A 59 -3.99 5.86 -7.85
CA GLY A 59 -4.03 7.30 -7.55
C GLY A 59 -3.97 7.59 -6.05
N GLY A 60 -4.73 6.84 -5.26
CA GLY A 60 -4.72 6.95 -3.80
C GLY A 60 -3.37 6.54 -3.20
N ALA A 61 -2.76 5.47 -3.70
CA ALA A 61 -1.44 5.04 -3.24
C ALA A 61 -0.34 6.05 -3.62
N ALA A 62 -0.38 6.63 -4.82
CA ALA A 62 0.59 7.62 -5.26
C ALA A 62 0.51 8.91 -4.42
N LEU A 63 -0.70 9.46 -4.23
CA LEU A 63 -0.92 10.66 -3.42
C LEU A 63 -0.58 10.41 -1.94
N GLY A 64 -1.04 9.29 -1.39
CA GLY A 64 -0.73 8.87 -0.03
C GLY A 64 0.77 8.69 0.21
N GLY A 65 1.51 8.18 -0.78
CA GLY A 65 2.96 8.08 -0.76
C GLY A 65 3.65 9.45 -0.73
N ILE A 66 3.27 10.37 -1.61
CA ILE A 66 3.83 11.74 -1.67
C ILE A 66 3.62 12.48 -0.34
N ILE A 67 2.41 12.37 0.22
CA ILE A 67 2.07 12.98 1.52
C ILE A 67 2.87 12.30 2.65
N GLY A 68 2.95 10.97 2.63
CA GLY A 68 3.71 10.20 3.60
C GLY A 68 5.20 10.57 3.61
N ASP A 69 5.81 10.79 2.45
CA ASP A 69 7.21 11.21 2.33
C ASP A 69 7.47 12.57 2.98
N GLN A 70 6.53 13.50 2.77
CA GLN A 70 6.59 14.85 3.32
C GLN A 70 6.33 14.86 4.84
N VAL A 71 5.42 14.02 5.33
CA VAL A 71 5.10 13.92 6.77
C VAL A 71 6.20 13.21 7.54
N GLY A 72 6.86 12.21 6.94
CA GLY A 72 7.98 11.51 7.57
C GLY A 72 9.31 12.25 7.48
N LYS A 73 9.32 13.47 6.93
CA LYS A 73 10.52 14.28 6.68
C LYS A 73 11.35 14.62 7.91
#